data_AF-W9PIX7-F1
#
_entry.id   AF-W9PIX7-F1
#
_cell.length_a   1.000
_cell.length_b   1.000
_cell.length_c   1.000
_cell.angle_alpha   90.00
_cell.angle_beta   90.00
_cell.angle_gamma   90.00
#
_symmetry.space_group_name_H-M   'P 1'
#
loop_
_entity.id
_entity.type
_entity.pdbx_description
1 polymer ?
#
loop_
_entity_poly.entity_id
_entity_poly.type
_entity_poly.pdbx_seq_one_letter_code
_entity_poly.pdbx_strand_id
1 'polypeptide(L)'
;MATRQRTATTVVVEDLPKVTLEAKSEPQFPDIKTIKDAIPAHCFQPSLVTSFYYVFRDFAMVSALVWAALTYIPSIPDQTLRVAAWMVYGFVQGLFCTGVWILGHECGHGAFSLHGKINNVTGWFLHSFLLVPYFSWKYSHHRHHRFTGHMDLDMAFVPKTEPKPSKSLMIAGIDVAELVEDTPAAQMVKLIFHQLFGWQAYLFFNASSGKGSKQWEPKTGLSKWFRVSHFEPTSAVFRPNEAIFILISDIGLALMGTALYFASKQVGVSTILFLYLVPYLWVHHWLGKFKINRIDRLVAN
;
A
#
# COMPACT_ATOMS: atom_id res chain seq x y z
N MET A 1 41.76 -44.94 61.76
CA MET A 1 40.40 -44.39 61.58
C MET A 1 40.44 -42.91 61.93
N ALA A 2 40.47 -42.02 60.93
CA ALA A 2 40.44 -40.58 61.13
C ALA A 2 39.16 -40.03 60.50
N THR A 3 38.23 -39.60 61.34
CA THR A 3 36.90 -39.13 60.98
C THR A 3 36.99 -37.71 60.43
N ARG A 4 36.81 -37.54 59.10
CA ARG A 4 36.72 -36.22 58.47
C ARG A 4 35.30 -35.68 58.65
N GLN A 5 35.13 -34.75 59.59
CA GLN A 5 33.90 -33.97 59.72
C GLN A 5 33.72 -33.08 58.48
N ARG A 6 32.56 -33.18 57.82
CA ARG A 6 32.13 -32.23 56.78
C ARG A 6 31.49 -31.04 57.48
N THR A 7 32.14 -29.88 57.43
CA THR A 7 31.53 -28.60 57.79
C THR A 7 30.54 -28.23 56.71
N ALA A 8 29.24 -28.22 57.03
CA ALA A 8 28.21 -27.70 56.15
C ALA A 8 28.22 -26.17 56.24
N THR A 9 28.61 -25.50 55.16
CA THR A 9 28.46 -24.04 55.04
C THR A 9 27.00 -23.75 54.70
N THR A 10 26.23 -23.31 55.69
CA THR A 10 24.89 -22.74 55.47
C THR A 10 25.05 -21.39 54.79
N VAL A 11 24.75 -21.33 53.49
CA VAL A 11 24.57 -20.05 52.80
C VAL A 11 23.23 -19.50 53.26
N VAL A 12 23.26 -18.48 54.12
CA VAL A 12 22.08 -17.67 54.40
C VAL A 12 21.82 -16.86 53.13
N VAL A 13 20.82 -17.29 52.36
CA VAL A 13 20.27 -16.46 51.29
C VAL A 13 19.46 -15.38 52.00
N GLU A 14 20.03 -14.19 52.10
CA GLU A 14 19.27 -13.01 52.49
C GLU A 14 18.16 -12.81 51.46
N ASP A 15 16.90 -12.91 51.90
CA ASP A 15 15.75 -12.59 51.06
C ASP A 15 15.86 -11.11 50.68
N LEU A 16 16.29 -10.86 49.44
CA LEU A 16 16.24 -9.52 48.86
C LEU A 16 14.81 -8.99 48.99
N PRO A 17 14.62 -7.73 49.41
CA PRO A 17 13.30 -7.17 49.58
C PRO A 17 12.53 -7.32 48.27
N LYS A 18 11.36 -7.95 48.34
CA LYS A 18 10.41 -7.99 47.23
C LYS A 18 10.04 -6.54 46.91
N VAL A 19 10.72 -5.96 45.93
CA VAL A 19 10.29 -4.73 45.29
C VAL A 19 8.93 -5.05 44.70
N THR A 20 7.89 -4.64 45.43
CA THR A 20 6.54 -4.62 44.88
C THR A 20 6.63 -3.53 43.84
N LEU A 21 6.80 -3.92 42.56
CA LEU A 21 6.65 -2.98 41.47
C LEU A 21 5.22 -2.47 41.60
N GLU A 22 5.06 -1.28 42.17
CA GLU A 22 3.79 -0.56 42.10
C GLU A 22 3.36 -0.63 40.64
N ALA A 23 2.16 -1.14 40.40
CA ALA A 23 1.61 -1.22 39.06
C ALA A 23 1.66 0.21 38.49
N LYS A 24 2.65 0.47 37.62
CA LYS A 24 2.71 1.72 36.87
C LYS A 24 1.34 1.84 36.22
N SER A 25 0.56 2.82 36.65
CA SER A 25 -0.72 3.14 36.02
C SER A 25 -0.46 3.17 34.51
N GLU A 26 -1.15 2.32 33.76
CA GLU A 26 -1.01 2.34 32.30
C GLU A 26 -1.17 3.78 31.83
N PRO A 27 -0.30 4.27 30.92
CA PRO A 27 -0.41 5.62 30.41
C PRO A 27 -1.83 5.85 29.90
N GLN A 28 -2.57 6.75 30.53
CA GLN A 28 -3.89 7.14 30.05
C GLN A 28 -3.72 7.96 28.78
N PHE A 29 -3.97 7.31 27.64
CA PHE A 29 -4.05 8.01 26.36
C PHE A 29 -5.41 8.70 26.23
N PRO A 30 -5.46 9.91 25.65
CA PRO A 30 -6.74 10.57 25.38
C PRO A 30 -7.57 9.70 24.42
N ASP A 31 -8.88 9.62 24.68
CA ASP A 31 -9.78 8.92 23.77
C ASP A 31 -9.94 9.71 22.45
N ILE A 32 -10.46 9.04 21.42
CA ILE A 32 -10.64 9.65 20.08
C ILE A 32 -11.50 10.91 20.16
N LYS A 33 -12.46 10.95 21.10
CA LYS A 33 -13.34 12.09 21.28
C LYS A 33 -12.56 13.31 21.80
N THR A 34 -11.75 13.13 22.83
CA THR A 34 -10.87 14.18 23.39
C THR A 34 -9.96 14.77 22.32
N ILE A 35 -9.38 13.92 21.46
CA ILE A 35 -8.54 14.37 20.34
C ILE A 35 -9.37 15.18 19.32
N LYS A 36 -10.57 14.72 18.96
CA LYS A 36 -11.46 15.43 18.01
C LYS A 36 -11.93 16.76 18.56
N ASP A 37 -12.29 16.82 19.84
CA ASP A 37 -12.79 18.02 20.51
C ASP A 37 -11.70 19.10 20.62
N ALA A 38 -10.41 18.72 20.58
CA ALA A 38 -9.29 19.64 20.54
C ALA A 38 -9.03 20.26 19.14
N ILE A 39 -9.61 19.72 18.07
CA ILE A 39 -9.43 20.21 16.69
C ILE A 39 -10.52 21.25 16.38
N PRO A 40 -10.17 22.42 15.80
CA PRO A 40 -11.16 23.44 15.45
C PRO A 40 -12.29 22.91 14.55
N ALA A 41 -13.54 23.28 14.84
CA ALA A 41 -14.72 22.77 14.14
C ALA A 41 -14.70 23.02 12.61
N HIS A 42 -14.08 24.11 12.16
CA HIS A 42 -13.96 24.43 10.73
C HIS A 42 -13.06 23.44 9.97
N CYS A 43 -12.16 22.71 10.65
CA CYS A 43 -11.33 21.67 10.03
C CYS A 43 -12.17 20.44 9.61
N PHE A 44 -13.39 20.30 10.12
CA PHE A 44 -14.33 19.22 9.77
C PHE A 44 -15.37 19.67 8.74
N GLN A 45 -15.18 20.81 8.08
CA GLN A 45 -16.13 21.38 7.10
C GLN A 45 -15.50 21.45 5.71
N PRO A 46 -15.38 20.30 4.99
CA PRO A 46 -14.82 20.31 3.65
C PRO A 46 -15.73 21.09 2.67
N SER A 47 -15.12 21.93 1.84
CA SER A 47 -15.81 22.69 0.79
C SER A 47 -15.94 21.85 -0.47
N LEU A 48 -17.17 21.50 -0.84
CA LEU A 48 -17.45 20.71 -2.04
C LEU A 48 -16.98 21.41 -3.33
N VAL A 49 -17.09 22.75 -3.36
CA VAL A 49 -16.62 23.57 -4.48
C VAL A 49 -15.11 23.45 -4.63
N THR A 50 -14.38 23.54 -3.51
CA THR A 50 -12.92 23.41 -3.50
C THR A 50 -12.48 22.00 -3.90
N SER A 51 -13.14 20.97 -3.36
CA SER A 51 -12.86 19.57 -3.69
C SER A 51 -13.02 19.29 -5.19
N PHE A 52 -14.14 19.72 -5.80
CA PHE A 52 -14.34 19.55 -7.25
C PHE A 52 -13.49 20.47 -8.11
N TYR A 53 -13.14 21.67 -7.64
CA TYR A 53 -12.18 22.53 -8.33
C TYR A 53 -10.86 21.79 -8.55
N TYR A 54 -10.33 21.08 -7.54
CA TYR A 54 -9.12 20.29 -7.71
C TYR A 54 -9.29 19.13 -8.68
N VAL A 55 -10.44 18.45 -8.68
CA VAL A 55 -10.76 17.42 -9.67
C VAL A 55 -10.72 18.00 -11.09
N PHE A 56 -11.45 19.09 -11.35
CA PHE A 56 -11.51 19.68 -12.69
C PHE A 56 -10.18 20.25 -13.14
N ARG A 57 -9.42 20.89 -12.23
CA ARG A 57 -8.06 21.36 -12.50
C ARG A 57 -7.16 20.21 -12.94
N ASP A 58 -7.15 19.11 -12.19
CA ASP A 58 -6.26 17.98 -12.48
C ASP A 58 -6.65 17.30 -13.79
N PHE A 59 -7.95 17.10 -14.06
CA PHE A 59 -8.41 16.58 -15.35
C PHE A 59 -8.11 17.53 -16.51
N ALA A 60 -8.22 18.85 -16.33
CA ALA A 60 -7.85 19.81 -17.36
C ALA A 60 -6.35 19.71 -17.70
N MET A 61 -5.48 19.58 -16.69
CA MET A 61 -4.03 19.39 -16.90
C MET A 61 -3.73 18.05 -17.57
N VAL A 62 -4.35 16.96 -17.10
CA VAL A 62 -4.24 15.62 -17.71
C VAL A 62 -4.66 15.66 -19.18
N SER A 63 -5.80 16.27 -19.50
CA SER A 63 -6.30 16.36 -20.88
C SER A 63 -5.43 17.26 -21.76
N ALA A 64 -4.94 18.39 -21.24
CA ALA A 64 -4.05 19.29 -21.98
C ALA A 64 -2.72 18.61 -22.33
N LEU A 65 -2.14 17.86 -21.39
CA LEU A 65 -0.92 17.09 -21.62
C LEU A 65 -1.14 15.95 -22.61
N VAL A 66 -2.25 15.20 -22.51
CA VAL A 66 -2.63 14.17 -23.48
C VAL A 66 -2.76 14.77 -24.89
N TRP A 67 -3.46 15.89 -25.02
CA TRP A 67 -3.61 16.59 -26.29
C TRP A 67 -2.26 17.04 -26.86
N ALA A 68 -1.41 17.67 -26.03
CA ALA A 68 -0.09 18.11 -26.45
C ALA A 68 0.80 16.93 -26.86
N ALA A 69 0.78 15.83 -26.11
CA ALA A 69 1.53 14.62 -26.41
C ALA A 69 1.12 14.02 -27.77
N LEU A 70 -0.18 13.87 -28.00
CA LEU A 70 -0.72 13.32 -29.25
C LEU A 70 -0.48 14.25 -30.46
N THR A 71 -0.46 15.57 -30.24
CA THR A 71 -0.26 16.56 -31.31
C THR A 71 1.21 16.68 -31.71
N TYR A 72 2.12 16.80 -30.74
CA TYR A 72 3.50 17.20 -31.00
C TYR A 72 4.50 16.04 -30.99
N ILE A 73 4.36 15.04 -30.11
CA ILE A 73 5.39 13.98 -30.00
C ILE A 73 5.50 13.15 -31.29
N PRO A 74 4.41 12.74 -31.96
CA PRO A 74 4.52 12.00 -33.22
C PRO A 74 5.26 12.75 -34.34
N SER A 75 5.29 14.08 -34.28
CA SER A 75 5.94 14.93 -35.30
C SER A 75 7.47 14.96 -35.20
N ILE A 76 8.04 14.50 -34.07
CA ILE A 76 9.49 14.47 -33.83
C ILE A 76 10.14 13.41 -34.75
N PRO A 77 10.97 13.76 -35.75
CA PRO A 77 11.48 12.79 -36.71
C PRO A 77 12.46 11.78 -36.10
N ASP A 78 13.30 12.25 -35.17
CA ASP A 78 14.29 11.41 -34.49
C ASP A 78 13.61 10.49 -33.46
N GLN A 79 13.86 9.18 -33.61
CA GLN A 79 13.22 8.16 -32.77
C GLN A 79 13.66 8.26 -31.31
N THR A 80 14.92 8.59 -31.05
CA THR A 80 15.45 8.67 -29.68
C THR A 80 14.82 9.84 -28.93
N LEU A 81 14.77 11.02 -29.57
CA LEU A 81 14.11 12.21 -29.02
C LEU A 81 12.60 11.98 -28.85
N ARG A 82 11.95 11.26 -29.76
CA ARG A 82 10.54 10.91 -29.64
C ARG A 82 10.27 10.03 -28.42
N VAL A 83 11.08 9.00 -28.19
CA VAL A 83 10.99 8.15 -27.00
C VAL A 83 11.29 8.95 -25.73
N ALA A 84 12.32 9.79 -25.73
CA ALA A 84 12.64 10.66 -24.60
C ALA A 84 11.47 11.61 -24.28
N ALA A 85 10.82 12.20 -25.28
CA ALA A 85 9.65 13.04 -25.10
C ALA A 85 8.46 12.27 -24.49
N TRP A 86 8.21 11.02 -24.92
CA TRP A 86 7.22 10.15 -24.30
C TRP A 86 7.53 9.83 -22.83
N MET A 87 8.80 9.63 -22.48
CA MET A 87 9.20 9.37 -21.09
C MET A 87 9.05 10.61 -20.21
N VAL A 88 9.40 11.80 -20.72
CA VAL A 88 9.19 13.09 -20.03
C VAL A 88 7.69 13.35 -19.84
N TYR A 89 6.89 13.19 -20.89
CA TYR A 89 5.43 13.25 -20.79
C TYR A 89 4.93 12.26 -19.74
N GLY A 90 5.38 11.01 -19.80
CA GLY A 90 4.94 9.96 -18.89
C GLY A 90 5.18 10.28 -17.42
N PHE A 91 6.35 10.85 -17.11
CA PHE A 91 6.69 11.33 -15.78
C PHE A 91 5.78 12.49 -15.33
N VAL A 92 5.65 13.54 -16.14
CA VAL A 92 4.85 14.74 -15.81
C VAL A 92 3.36 14.40 -15.69
N GLN A 93 2.83 13.62 -16.64
CA GLN A 93 1.46 13.10 -16.60
C GLN A 93 1.23 12.26 -15.35
N GLY A 94 2.21 11.43 -14.97
CA GLY A 94 2.19 10.64 -13.74
C GLY A 94 1.99 11.50 -12.49
N LEU A 95 2.63 12.68 -12.40
CA LEU A 95 2.47 13.60 -11.26
C LEU A 95 1.02 14.09 -11.12
N PHE A 96 0.38 14.52 -12.21
CA PHE A 96 -1.02 14.95 -12.18
C PHE A 96 -1.98 13.78 -11.91
N CYS A 97 -1.71 12.60 -12.50
CA CYS A 97 -2.48 11.40 -12.21
C CYS A 97 -2.32 10.94 -10.74
N THR A 98 -1.18 11.18 -10.09
CA THR A 98 -1.03 10.98 -8.64
C THR A 98 -1.90 11.96 -7.85
N GLY A 99 -2.06 13.21 -8.31
CA GLY A 99 -3.05 14.14 -7.74
C GLY A 99 -4.47 13.59 -7.81
N VAL A 100 -4.87 13.05 -8.97
CA VAL A 100 -6.16 12.36 -9.15
C VAL A 100 -6.30 11.16 -8.19
N TRP A 101 -5.23 10.39 -8.01
CA TRP A 101 -5.22 9.26 -7.07
C TRP A 101 -5.45 9.73 -5.63
N ILE A 102 -4.77 10.80 -5.20
CA ILE A 102 -4.90 11.40 -3.86
C ILE A 102 -6.34 11.88 -3.65
N LEU A 103 -6.96 12.54 -4.61
CA LEU A 103 -8.36 12.97 -4.50
C LEU A 103 -9.32 11.79 -4.31
N GLY A 104 -9.09 10.68 -5.03
CA GLY A 104 -9.84 9.43 -4.81
C GLY A 104 -9.54 8.78 -3.45
N HIS A 105 -8.30 8.88 -2.96
CA HIS A 105 -7.92 8.43 -1.61
C HIS A 105 -8.67 9.22 -0.52
N GLU A 106 -8.76 10.55 -0.66
CA GLU A 106 -9.52 11.41 0.27
C GLU A 106 -11.02 11.13 0.23
N CYS A 107 -11.56 10.70 -0.92
CA CYS A 107 -12.93 10.17 -0.99
C CYS A 107 -13.08 8.90 -0.14
N GLY A 108 -12.07 8.02 -0.15
CA GLY A 108 -12.03 6.81 0.66
C GLY A 108 -12.07 7.09 2.16
N HIS A 109 -11.41 8.16 2.60
CA HIS A 109 -11.41 8.65 4.00
C HIS A 109 -12.64 9.46 4.38
N GLY A 110 -13.41 9.92 3.41
CA GLY A 110 -14.54 10.82 3.63
C GLY A 110 -14.15 12.28 3.85
N ALA A 111 -12.89 12.66 3.59
CA ALA A 111 -12.41 14.04 3.70
C ALA A 111 -12.83 14.91 2.50
N PHE A 112 -13.12 14.30 1.34
CA PHE A 112 -13.51 15.02 0.14
C PHE A 112 -14.88 15.74 0.27
N SER A 113 -15.82 15.16 0.99
CA SER A 113 -17.17 15.70 1.24
C SER A 113 -17.78 15.07 2.48
N LEU A 114 -18.67 15.79 3.18
CA LEU A 114 -19.48 15.23 4.27
C LEU A 114 -20.49 14.16 3.78
N HIS A 115 -20.76 14.11 2.49
CA HIS A 115 -21.73 13.17 1.90
C HIS A 115 -21.04 11.91 1.39
N GLY A 116 -21.19 10.79 2.12
CA GLY A 116 -20.57 9.52 1.77
C GLY A 116 -20.91 8.99 0.36
N LYS A 117 -22.11 9.29 -0.16
CA LYS A 117 -22.49 8.93 -1.54
C LYS A 117 -21.66 9.68 -2.59
N ILE A 118 -21.42 10.97 -2.39
CA ILE A 118 -20.60 11.77 -3.29
C ILE A 118 -19.18 11.22 -3.30
N ASN A 119 -18.61 10.98 -2.12
CA ASN A 119 -17.28 10.37 -1.99
C ASN A 119 -17.21 9.01 -2.71
N ASN A 120 -18.22 8.17 -2.54
CA ASN A 120 -18.22 6.85 -3.18
C ASN A 120 -18.26 6.92 -4.70
N VAL A 121 -19.12 7.78 -5.27
CA VAL A 121 -19.24 7.94 -6.73
C VAL A 121 -17.98 8.59 -7.31
N THR A 122 -17.54 9.69 -6.70
CA THR A 122 -16.34 10.42 -7.16
C THR A 122 -15.11 9.55 -7.03
N GLY A 123 -14.85 8.96 -5.86
CA GLY A 123 -13.71 8.07 -5.66
C GLY A 123 -13.70 6.87 -6.61
N TRP A 124 -14.87 6.25 -6.85
CA TRP A 124 -15.00 5.16 -7.82
C TRP A 124 -14.60 5.61 -9.23
N PHE A 125 -15.08 6.76 -9.68
CA PHE A 125 -14.71 7.32 -10.98
C PHE A 125 -13.20 7.62 -11.07
N LEU A 126 -12.65 8.35 -10.09
CA LEU A 126 -11.25 8.78 -10.09
C LEU A 126 -10.27 7.60 -10.06
N HIS A 127 -10.54 6.61 -9.22
CA HIS A 127 -9.68 5.42 -9.13
C HIS A 127 -9.88 4.46 -10.31
N SER A 128 -11.11 4.31 -10.84
CA SER A 128 -11.33 3.52 -12.06
C SER A 128 -10.59 4.10 -13.25
N PHE A 129 -10.56 5.44 -13.39
CA PHE A 129 -9.76 6.15 -14.41
C PHE A 129 -8.27 5.82 -14.32
N LEU A 130 -7.77 5.40 -13.15
CA LEU A 130 -6.38 5.02 -12.92
C LEU A 130 -6.18 3.50 -12.83
N LEU A 131 -7.19 2.69 -13.19
CA LEU A 131 -7.19 1.23 -12.99
C LEU A 131 -6.89 0.79 -11.55
N VAL A 132 -7.45 1.51 -10.57
CA VAL A 132 -7.43 1.16 -9.14
C VAL A 132 -8.83 0.70 -8.70
N PRO A 133 -9.00 -0.50 -8.10
CA PRO A 133 -10.31 -0.96 -7.65
C PRO A 133 -10.75 -0.22 -6.39
N TYR A 134 -11.50 0.89 -6.57
CA TYR A 134 -11.79 1.86 -5.50
C TYR A 134 -12.32 1.26 -4.21
N PHE A 135 -13.42 0.49 -4.24
CA PHE A 135 -14.02 -0.01 -3.01
C PHE A 135 -13.17 -1.12 -2.39
N SER A 136 -12.59 -1.98 -3.22
CA SER A 136 -11.66 -3.03 -2.76
C SER A 136 -10.50 -2.42 -2.00
N TRP A 137 -9.86 -1.42 -2.59
CA TRP A 137 -8.78 -0.68 -1.95
C TRP A 137 -9.29 0.11 -0.73
N LYS A 138 -10.43 0.80 -0.83
CA LYS A 138 -10.99 1.59 0.29
C LYS A 138 -11.20 0.74 1.55
N TYR A 139 -11.77 -0.47 1.42
CA TYR A 139 -12.04 -1.31 2.58
C TYR A 139 -10.77 -1.89 3.20
N SER A 140 -9.83 -2.38 2.39
CA SER A 140 -8.55 -2.89 2.89
C SER A 140 -7.69 -1.76 3.47
N HIS A 141 -7.67 -0.59 2.82
CA HIS A 141 -6.99 0.62 3.27
C HIS A 141 -7.54 1.17 4.58
N HIS A 142 -8.87 1.23 4.75
CA HIS A 142 -9.48 1.63 6.01
C HIS A 142 -9.02 0.73 7.18
N ARG A 143 -8.84 -0.58 6.93
CA ARG A 143 -8.32 -1.50 7.94
C ARG A 143 -6.82 -1.34 8.16
N HIS A 144 -6.05 -1.07 7.11
CA HIS A 144 -4.64 -0.66 7.25
C HIS A 144 -4.53 0.55 8.20
N HIS A 145 -5.34 1.60 8.00
CA HIS A 145 -5.34 2.77 8.88
C HIS A 145 -5.78 2.47 10.32
N ARG A 146 -6.74 1.56 10.49
CA ARG A 146 -7.18 1.12 11.83
C ARG A 146 -6.08 0.35 12.58
N PHE A 147 -5.26 -0.42 11.87
CA PHE A 147 -4.28 -1.33 12.45
C PHE A 147 -2.85 -1.01 12.02
N THR A 148 -2.56 0.26 11.69
CA THR A 148 -1.27 0.65 11.13
C THR A 148 -0.12 0.25 12.05
N GLY A 149 0.82 -0.53 11.54
CA GLY A 149 1.97 -1.03 12.29
C GLY A 149 1.67 -2.20 13.22
N HIS A 150 0.44 -2.74 13.22
CA HIS A 150 0.13 -3.97 13.94
C HIS A 150 0.69 -5.17 13.18
N MET A 151 1.52 -5.97 13.84
CA MET A 151 2.24 -7.11 13.23
C MET A 151 1.37 -8.28 12.74
N ASP A 152 0.04 -8.18 12.86
CA ASP A 152 -0.88 -9.28 12.53
C ASP A 152 -2.15 -8.79 11.84
N LEU A 153 -2.64 -7.61 12.24
CA LEU A 153 -3.90 -7.05 11.72
C LEU A 153 -3.70 -6.01 10.62
N ASP A 154 -2.49 -5.46 10.43
CA ASP A 154 -2.22 -4.54 9.34
C ASP A 154 -2.37 -5.26 7.98
N MET A 155 -3.00 -4.59 7.02
CA MET A 155 -3.29 -5.13 5.69
C MET A 155 -2.18 -4.86 4.67
N ALA A 156 -1.24 -3.93 4.91
CA ALA A 156 -0.39 -3.38 3.86
C ALA A 156 1.12 -3.49 4.12
N PHE A 157 1.60 -3.28 5.35
CA PHE A 157 3.04 -3.10 5.62
C PHE A 157 3.55 -3.94 6.80
N VAL A 158 3.17 -5.21 6.87
CA VAL A 158 3.67 -6.12 7.91
C VAL A 158 5.06 -6.67 7.52
N PRO A 159 6.11 -6.37 8.30
CA PRO A 159 7.43 -6.98 8.10
C PRO A 159 7.38 -8.50 8.34
N LYS A 160 8.31 -9.23 7.72
CA LYS A 160 8.44 -10.66 7.99
C LYS A 160 9.04 -10.86 9.37
N THR A 161 8.34 -11.60 10.24
CA THR A 161 8.75 -11.85 11.63
C THR A 161 9.61 -13.09 11.82
N GLU A 162 9.61 -14.02 10.86
CA GLU A 162 10.38 -15.26 10.97
C GLU A 162 11.66 -15.20 10.12
N PRO A 163 12.82 -15.55 10.70
CA PRO A 163 14.04 -15.72 9.92
C PRO A 163 13.80 -16.86 8.93
N LYS A 164 13.93 -16.57 7.63
CA LYS A 164 13.82 -17.62 6.62
C LYS A 164 14.96 -18.62 6.85
N PRO A 165 14.69 -19.94 6.86
CA PRO A 165 15.77 -20.89 6.67
C PRO A 165 16.41 -20.61 5.31
N SER A 166 17.70 -20.29 5.33
CA SER A 166 18.46 -20.00 4.13
C SER A 166 18.36 -21.15 3.14
N LYS A 167 17.73 -20.91 1.98
CA LYS A 167 17.79 -21.80 0.82
C LYS A 167 18.93 -21.39 -0.13
N SER A 168 19.87 -20.58 0.36
CA SER A 168 20.95 -19.98 -0.40
C SER A 168 22.16 -20.92 -0.50
N LEU A 169 23.00 -20.67 -1.50
CA LEU A 169 24.31 -21.31 -1.63
C LEU A 169 25.16 -20.91 -0.42
N MET A 170 25.37 -21.84 0.50
CA MET A 170 26.34 -21.66 1.58
C MET A 170 27.75 -21.89 1.04
N ILE A 171 28.56 -20.84 1.04
CA ILE A 171 30.00 -20.95 0.76
C ILE A 171 30.71 -20.79 2.10
N ALA A 172 31.45 -21.82 2.52
CA ALA A 172 32.19 -21.81 3.79
C ALA A 172 31.33 -21.47 5.04
N GLY A 173 30.06 -21.89 5.06
CA GLY A 173 29.14 -21.64 6.17
C GLY A 173 28.54 -20.23 6.23
N ILE A 174 28.83 -19.38 5.24
CA ILE A 174 28.26 -18.04 5.11
C ILE A 174 27.09 -18.09 4.12
N ASP A 175 25.95 -17.54 4.54
CA ASP A 175 24.85 -17.29 3.61
C ASP A 175 25.21 -16.10 2.71
N VAL A 176 25.59 -16.41 1.46
CA VAL A 176 25.93 -15.40 0.45
C VAL A 176 24.74 -14.47 0.17
N ALA A 177 23.51 -14.94 0.30
CA ALA A 177 22.31 -14.12 0.09
C ALA A 177 22.10 -13.12 1.23
N GLU A 178 22.43 -13.49 2.48
CA GLU A 178 22.44 -12.57 3.63
C GLU A 178 23.52 -11.51 3.45
N LEU A 179 24.72 -11.90 3.00
CA LEU A 179 25.83 -10.99 2.78
C LEU A 179 25.56 -9.97 1.66
N VAL A 180 24.91 -10.43 0.58
CA VAL A 180 24.59 -9.60 -0.59
C VAL A 180 23.29 -8.80 -0.39
N GLU A 181 22.46 -9.17 0.59
CA GLU A 181 21.13 -8.60 0.79
C GLU A 181 21.15 -7.08 0.92
N ASP A 182 22.12 -6.55 1.67
CA ASP A 182 22.24 -5.13 1.99
C ASP A 182 23.14 -4.37 1.00
N THR A 183 23.61 -5.03 -0.07
CA THR A 183 24.39 -4.34 -1.11
C THR A 183 23.53 -3.34 -1.89
N PRO A 184 24.08 -2.18 -2.30
CA PRO A 184 23.34 -1.19 -3.08
C PRO A 184 22.68 -1.76 -4.34
N ALA A 185 23.35 -2.70 -5.03
CA ALA A 185 22.83 -3.35 -6.21
C ALA A 185 21.62 -4.26 -5.89
N ALA A 186 21.71 -5.10 -4.86
CA ALA A 186 20.59 -5.96 -4.46
C ALA A 186 19.38 -5.15 -3.97
N GLN A 187 19.61 -4.08 -3.21
CA GLN A 187 18.56 -3.17 -2.76
C GLN A 187 17.92 -2.42 -3.94
N MET A 188 18.70 -1.94 -4.89
CA MET A 188 18.18 -1.33 -6.12
C MET A 188 17.28 -2.28 -6.90
N VAL A 189 17.71 -3.54 -7.08
CA VAL A 189 16.90 -4.57 -7.75
C VAL A 189 15.59 -4.80 -6.99
N LYS A 190 15.65 -4.99 -5.67
CA LYS A 190 14.46 -5.14 -4.82
C LYS A 190 13.50 -3.95 -4.93
N LEU A 191 14.03 -2.74 -4.95
CA LEU A 191 13.24 -1.51 -5.12
C LEU A 191 12.57 -1.47 -6.49
N ILE A 192 13.28 -1.80 -7.57
CA ILE A 192 12.69 -1.87 -8.92
C ILE A 192 11.55 -2.90 -8.96
N PHE A 193 11.74 -4.10 -8.39
CA PHE A 193 10.70 -5.11 -8.33
C PHE A 193 9.50 -4.66 -7.48
N HIS A 194 9.75 -4.12 -6.29
CA HIS A 194 8.69 -3.60 -5.43
C HIS A 194 7.93 -2.48 -6.14
N GLN A 195 8.63 -1.66 -6.91
CA GLN A 195 8.04 -0.53 -7.58
C GLN A 195 7.10 -0.91 -8.73
N LEU A 196 7.50 -1.90 -9.51
CA LEU A 196 6.74 -2.34 -10.68
C LEU A 196 5.63 -3.32 -10.28
N PHE A 197 5.88 -4.16 -9.27
CA PHE A 197 5.03 -5.31 -8.95
C PHE A 197 4.46 -5.30 -7.54
N GLY A 198 4.90 -4.44 -6.63
CA GLY A 198 4.44 -4.41 -5.24
C GLY A 198 2.94 -4.14 -5.13
N TRP A 199 2.46 -3.12 -5.85
CA TRP A 199 1.03 -2.83 -5.94
C TRP A 199 0.22 -3.98 -6.53
N GLN A 200 0.71 -4.61 -7.60
CA GLN A 200 0.03 -5.74 -8.22
C GLN A 200 -0.01 -6.95 -7.29
N ALA A 201 1.11 -7.26 -6.62
CA ALA A 201 1.18 -8.34 -5.64
C ALA A 201 0.24 -8.09 -4.46
N TYR A 202 0.10 -6.85 -4.01
CA TYR A 202 -0.88 -6.45 -3.01
C TYR A 202 -2.32 -6.70 -3.50
N LEU A 203 -2.68 -6.23 -4.69
CA LEU A 203 -4.03 -6.41 -5.22
C LEU A 203 -4.38 -7.88 -5.48
N PHE A 204 -3.51 -8.64 -6.16
CA PHE A 204 -3.80 -10.02 -6.54
C PHE A 204 -3.66 -11.03 -5.40
N PHE A 205 -2.73 -10.79 -4.47
CA PHE A 205 -2.34 -11.80 -3.49
C PHE A 205 -2.40 -11.32 -2.03
N ASN A 206 -2.89 -10.11 -1.78
CA ASN A 206 -2.86 -9.47 -0.46
C ASN A 206 -1.44 -9.52 0.15
N ALA A 207 -0.42 -9.34 -0.69
CA ALA A 207 0.97 -9.37 -0.26
C ALA A 207 1.23 -8.33 0.85
N SER A 208 2.20 -8.61 1.72
CA SER A 208 2.58 -7.80 2.89
C SER A 208 1.48 -7.55 3.96
N SER A 209 0.34 -8.22 3.86
CA SER A 209 -0.67 -8.26 4.93
C SER A 209 -0.29 -9.22 6.07
N GLY A 210 -0.74 -8.91 7.28
CA GLY A 210 -0.61 -9.78 8.45
C GLY A 210 -1.52 -11.01 8.37
N LYS A 211 -1.18 -12.08 9.10
CA LYS A 211 -1.90 -13.36 9.02
C LYS A 211 -3.34 -13.21 9.52
N GLY A 212 -3.56 -12.44 10.59
CA GLY A 212 -4.87 -12.11 11.18
C GLY A 212 -5.66 -11.01 10.49
N SER A 213 -5.14 -10.43 9.40
CA SER A 213 -5.79 -9.33 8.66
C SER A 213 -7.03 -9.79 7.86
N LYS A 214 -7.11 -11.08 7.56
CA LYS A 214 -8.20 -11.72 6.79
C LYS A 214 -9.48 -11.82 7.63
N GLN A 215 -10.63 -11.68 6.97
CA GLN A 215 -11.95 -11.74 7.61
C GLN A 215 -12.43 -13.18 7.84
N TRP A 216 -11.88 -14.13 7.08
CA TRP A 216 -12.10 -15.57 7.22
C TRP A 216 -10.92 -16.33 6.62
N GLU A 217 -10.80 -17.64 6.88
CA GLU A 217 -9.68 -18.44 6.39
C GLU A 217 -10.03 -19.23 5.11
N PRO A 218 -9.32 -19.00 3.99
CA PRO A 218 -9.45 -19.82 2.79
C PRO A 218 -9.23 -21.31 3.06
N LYS A 219 -9.98 -22.16 2.36
CA LYS A 219 -9.76 -23.61 2.38
C LYS A 219 -8.39 -23.96 1.76
N THR A 220 -7.88 -25.16 2.04
CA THR A 220 -6.57 -25.61 1.55
C THR A 220 -6.50 -25.66 0.01
N GLY A 221 -5.28 -25.62 -0.54
CA GLY A 221 -5.03 -25.74 -1.99
C GLY A 221 -5.18 -24.43 -2.77
N LEU A 222 -5.78 -24.52 -3.96
CA LEU A 222 -5.88 -23.40 -4.92
C LEU A 222 -6.63 -22.19 -4.35
N SER A 223 -7.58 -22.42 -3.43
CA SER A 223 -8.38 -21.34 -2.86
C SER A 223 -7.55 -20.37 -2.01
N LYS A 224 -6.41 -20.81 -1.47
CA LYS A 224 -5.48 -19.93 -0.75
C LYS A 224 -4.89 -18.81 -1.62
N TRP A 225 -4.78 -19.04 -2.93
CA TRP A 225 -4.18 -18.08 -3.87
C TRP A 225 -5.20 -17.09 -4.43
N PHE A 226 -6.41 -17.56 -4.77
CA PHE A 226 -7.42 -16.69 -5.40
C PHE A 226 -8.40 -16.06 -4.41
N ARG A 227 -8.61 -16.65 -3.22
CA ARG A 227 -9.48 -16.08 -2.16
C ARG A 227 -8.79 -15.01 -1.33
N VAL A 228 -7.74 -14.38 -1.84
CA VAL A 228 -7.06 -13.23 -1.22
C VAL A 228 -6.89 -12.07 -2.20
N SER A 229 -7.58 -12.12 -3.34
CA SER A 229 -7.55 -11.06 -4.35
C SER A 229 -8.48 -9.91 -3.97
N HIS A 230 -8.09 -8.69 -4.34
CA HIS A 230 -8.91 -7.48 -4.28
C HIS A 230 -9.94 -7.41 -5.42
N PHE A 231 -9.84 -8.29 -6.41
CA PHE A 231 -10.77 -8.40 -7.55
C PHE A 231 -11.76 -9.56 -7.38
N GLU A 232 -11.87 -10.11 -6.17
CA GLU A 232 -12.76 -11.23 -5.86
C GLU A 232 -13.76 -10.79 -4.78
N PRO A 233 -15.05 -10.56 -5.11
CA PRO A 233 -16.08 -10.10 -4.19
C PRO A 233 -16.22 -10.86 -2.86
N THR A 234 -16.00 -12.16 -2.90
CA THR A 234 -16.08 -13.11 -1.79
C THR A 234 -14.70 -13.49 -1.23
N SER A 235 -13.65 -12.71 -1.53
CA SER A 235 -12.30 -12.89 -0.98
C SER A 235 -12.27 -12.88 0.55
N ALA A 236 -11.28 -13.56 1.14
CA ALA A 236 -10.94 -13.49 2.56
C ALA A 236 -10.52 -12.09 3.01
N VAL A 237 -10.16 -11.23 2.05
CA VAL A 237 -9.89 -9.82 2.32
C VAL A 237 -11.18 -9.08 2.70
N PHE A 238 -12.37 -9.51 2.32
CA PHE A 238 -13.60 -8.73 2.50
C PHE A 238 -14.65 -9.43 3.34
N ARG A 239 -15.56 -8.63 3.91
CA ARG A 239 -16.75 -9.12 4.60
C ARG A 239 -17.85 -9.41 3.56
N PRO A 240 -18.78 -10.33 3.83
CA PRO A 240 -19.84 -10.66 2.87
C PRO A 240 -20.68 -9.46 2.41
N ASN A 241 -20.91 -8.48 3.29
CA ASN A 241 -21.66 -7.26 2.97
C ASN A 241 -20.89 -6.24 2.12
N GLU A 242 -19.57 -6.40 1.97
CA GLU A 242 -18.73 -5.54 1.12
C GLU A 242 -18.66 -6.06 -0.32
N ALA A 243 -19.02 -7.33 -0.56
CA ALA A 243 -18.85 -8.04 -1.83
C ALA A 243 -19.43 -7.29 -3.05
N ILE A 244 -20.63 -6.71 -2.92
CA ILE A 244 -21.26 -5.97 -4.01
C ILE A 244 -20.42 -4.76 -4.46
N PHE A 245 -19.72 -4.12 -3.54
CA PHE A 245 -18.88 -2.97 -3.84
C PHE A 245 -17.56 -3.36 -4.51
N ILE A 246 -17.04 -4.56 -4.20
CA ILE A 246 -15.90 -5.14 -4.90
C ILE A 246 -16.27 -5.36 -6.37
N LEU A 247 -17.42 -5.97 -6.62
CA LEU A 247 -17.94 -6.14 -7.99
C LEU A 247 -18.11 -4.80 -8.71
N ILE A 248 -18.62 -3.76 -8.03
CA ILE A 248 -18.72 -2.41 -8.62
C ILE A 248 -17.33 -1.87 -8.99
N SER A 249 -16.30 -2.12 -8.17
CA SER A 249 -14.92 -1.73 -8.49
C SER A 249 -14.42 -2.43 -9.76
N ASP A 250 -14.64 -3.73 -9.86
CA ASP A 250 -14.24 -4.53 -11.02
C ASP A 250 -14.95 -4.06 -12.30
N ILE A 251 -16.23 -3.67 -12.21
CA ILE A 251 -16.97 -3.03 -13.31
C ILE A 251 -16.28 -1.72 -13.73
N GLY A 252 -15.85 -0.89 -12.78
CA GLY A 252 -15.11 0.35 -13.08
C GLY A 252 -13.82 0.10 -13.84
N LEU A 253 -13.07 -0.94 -13.44
CA LEU A 253 -11.85 -1.37 -14.14
C LEU A 253 -12.16 -1.89 -15.54
N ALA A 254 -13.21 -2.70 -15.69
CA ALA A 254 -13.64 -3.21 -17.00
C ALA A 254 -14.03 -2.06 -17.94
N LEU A 255 -14.79 -1.08 -17.45
CA LEU A 255 -15.16 0.11 -18.22
C LEU A 255 -13.94 0.90 -18.69
N MET A 256 -12.98 1.16 -17.79
CA MET A 256 -11.75 1.87 -18.17
C MET A 256 -10.89 1.05 -19.13
N GLY A 257 -10.77 -0.27 -18.91
CA GLY A 257 -10.08 -1.19 -19.81
C GLY A 257 -10.71 -1.21 -21.21
N THR A 258 -12.04 -1.21 -21.30
CA THR A 258 -12.78 -1.09 -22.56
C THR A 258 -12.53 0.26 -23.23
N ALA A 259 -12.52 1.36 -22.48
CA ALA A 259 -12.20 2.68 -23.03
C ALA A 259 -10.78 2.72 -23.61
N LEU A 260 -9.79 2.17 -22.91
CA LEU A 260 -8.41 2.06 -23.38
C LEU A 260 -8.29 1.15 -24.62
N TYR A 261 -9.05 0.05 -24.66
CA TYR A 261 -9.12 -0.83 -25.81
C TYR A 261 -9.62 -0.07 -27.05
N PHE A 262 -10.76 0.62 -26.96
CA PHE A 262 -11.27 1.42 -28.08
C PHE A 262 -10.33 2.56 -28.47
N ALA A 263 -9.73 3.25 -27.50
CA ALA A 263 -8.73 4.27 -27.77
C ALA A 263 -7.52 3.70 -28.54
N SER A 264 -7.07 2.49 -28.20
CA SER A 264 -5.96 1.81 -28.90
C SER A 264 -6.28 1.49 -30.35
N LYS A 265 -7.55 1.28 -30.70
CA LYS A 265 -7.99 1.09 -32.08
C LYS A 265 -7.88 2.38 -32.91
N GLN A 266 -7.97 3.54 -32.27
CA GLN A 266 -7.93 4.84 -32.93
C GLN A 266 -6.51 5.39 -33.08
N VAL A 267 -5.70 5.33 -32.01
CA VAL A 267 -4.37 5.95 -31.98
C VAL A 267 -3.21 4.95 -32.02
N GLY A 268 -3.51 3.66 -32.02
CA GLY A 268 -2.54 2.57 -31.99
C GLY A 268 -2.19 2.11 -30.57
N VAL A 269 -1.88 0.82 -30.45
CA VAL A 269 -1.53 0.17 -29.17
C VAL A 269 -0.27 0.77 -28.56
N SER A 270 0.78 0.98 -29.37
CA SER A 270 2.04 1.60 -28.91
C SER A 270 1.82 2.98 -28.30
N THR A 271 0.98 3.81 -28.95
CA THR A 271 0.62 5.13 -28.44
C THR A 271 -0.10 5.02 -27.11
N ILE A 272 -1.06 4.11 -26.93
CA ILE A 272 -1.74 3.93 -25.64
C ILE A 272 -0.79 3.44 -24.54
N LEU A 273 0.17 2.58 -24.87
CA LEU A 273 1.20 2.15 -23.91
C LEU A 273 2.00 3.37 -23.41
N PHE A 274 2.46 4.25 -24.29
CA PHE A 274 3.15 5.47 -23.83
C PHE A 274 2.22 6.47 -23.15
N LEU A 275 1.01 6.66 -23.69
CA LEU A 275 0.05 7.66 -23.24
C LEU A 275 -0.51 7.36 -21.86
N TYR A 276 -0.71 6.06 -21.54
CA TYR A 276 -1.41 5.62 -20.35
C TYR A 276 -0.58 4.69 -19.46
N LEU A 277 0.09 3.66 -20.01
CA LEU A 277 0.84 2.70 -19.19
C LEU A 277 2.06 3.35 -18.52
N VAL A 278 2.81 4.22 -19.20
CA VAL A 278 3.96 4.90 -18.59
C VAL A 278 3.54 5.81 -17.42
N PRO A 279 2.56 6.72 -17.56
CA PRO A 279 2.02 7.47 -16.42
C PRO A 279 1.47 6.57 -15.31
N TYR A 280 0.78 5.48 -15.64
CA TYR A 280 0.25 4.53 -14.66
C TYR A 280 1.36 3.89 -13.81
N LEU A 281 2.47 3.49 -14.44
CA LEU A 281 3.65 2.99 -13.73
C LEU A 281 4.23 4.07 -12.81
N TRP A 282 4.22 5.33 -13.23
CA TRP A 282 4.61 6.45 -12.37
C TRP A 282 3.62 6.70 -11.24
N VAL A 283 2.31 6.55 -11.42
CA VAL A 283 1.37 6.66 -10.28
C VAL A 283 1.73 5.62 -9.23
N HIS A 284 1.88 4.36 -9.64
CA HIS A 284 2.23 3.25 -8.75
C HIS A 284 3.62 3.37 -8.12
N HIS A 285 4.58 3.87 -8.90
CA HIS A 285 5.62 4.81 -8.50
C HIS A 285 5.61 5.26 -7.03
N TRP A 286 4.75 6.25 -6.84
CA TRP A 286 4.68 7.06 -5.65
C TRP A 286 3.88 6.37 -4.53
N LEU A 287 3.01 5.42 -4.86
CA LEU A 287 2.23 4.66 -3.88
C LEU A 287 3.09 3.67 -3.08
N GLY A 288 4.08 3.04 -3.74
CA GLY A 288 4.95 2.03 -3.13
C GLY A 288 6.03 2.56 -2.17
N LYS A 289 6.08 3.87 -1.90
CA LYS A 289 7.15 4.49 -1.10
C LYS A 289 6.96 4.42 0.42
N PHE A 290 5.88 3.84 0.92
CA PHE A 290 5.63 3.79 2.36
C PHE A 290 6.15 2.49 3.00
N LYS A 291 7.24 2.65 3.78
CA LYS A 291 7.92 1.72 4.69
C LYS A 291 8.62 0.49 4.07
N ILE A 292 9.81 0.76 3.54
CA ILE A 292 10.94 -0.18 3.63
C ILE A 292 11.82 0.30 4.78
N ASN A 293 11.85 -0.43 5.89
CA ASN A 293 13.07 -0.83 6.61
C ASN A 293 12.76 -1.62 7.89
N ARG A 294 13.62 -2.62 8.13
CA ARG A 294 13.69 -3.52 9.30
C ARG A 294 13.44 -2.77 10.61
N ILE A 295 12.48 -3.24 11.41
CA ILE A 295 12.32 -2.81 12.83
C ILE A 295 13.29 -3.60 13.74
N ASP A 296 13.89 -4.67 13.23
CA ASP A 296 14.62 -5.68 13.99
C ASP A 296 15.90 -5.15 14.69
N ARG A 297 16.38 -3.95 14.35
CA ARG A 297 17.57 -3.33 15.01
C ARG A 297 17.26 -2.29 16.07
N LEU A 298 16.00 -1.89 16.29
CA LEU A 298 15.66 -0.85 17.27
C LEU A 298 15.15 -1.40 18.62
N VAL A 299 14.92 -2.71 18.74
CA VAL A 299 14.41 -3.34 19.98
C VAL A 299 15.51 -4.15 20.69
N ALA A 300 16.77 -4.03 20.26
CA ALA A 300 17.90 -4.79 20.80
C ALA A 300 18.89 -3.94 21.63
N ASN A 301 18.48 -2.79 22.16
CA ASN A 301 19.24 -2.01 23.15
C ASN A 301 18.34 -1.57 24.30
#